data_AF-A0AB35BUR8-F1
#
_entry.id   AF-A0AB35BUR8-F1
#
_cell.length_a   1.000
_cell.length_b   1.000
_cell.length_c   1.000
_cell.angle_alpha   90.00
_cell.angle_beta   90.00
_cell.angle_gamma   90.00
#
_symmetry.space_group_name_H-M   'P 1'
#
loop_
_entity.id
_entity.type
_entity.pdbx_description
1 polymer ?
#
loop_
_entity_poly.entity_id
_entity_poly.type
_entity_poly.pdbx_seq_one_letter_code
_entity_poly.pdbx_strand_id
1 'polypeptide(L)'
;MLGGGVVRRWCCVVMLGMSLGQLSLAQLDHKGLNILSKAEGALSETLTLPERQWFGRDQASANSDIDDYLGDLIVRLELPSLVKLREHYFKMEKQIAKERIIIRDLREKRLFAVAEDSSTLMKYTPTDTLKGWTASTRGDYDRLIEIHEQNLKQYEASLVTLRENMSDALSEIGVNLAPEQLEFLYTTVTGEETVRAIVLFNSAIAVSTQLQTLMETNAQDFDAVKRYYGMATILHRMVVKIQTDFIRKLEENYMVQLKAYRTEAERSLAEAKRLQKSADSAQKKVLQKNIEANQLAVKAIDRYMEYLKVQAVNAKAILKAAKAREAIALNTYSTVKVSLDVLSLMQESQRDFKAFSTMQVPSIVPFDNPELRKEFMNITQKLNDQ
;
A
#
# COMPACT_ATOMS: atom_id res chain seq x y z
N MET A 1 -28.88 -32.32 9.14
CA MET A 1 -28.24 -31.83 10.37
C MET A 1 -26.74 -32.11 10.29
N LEU A 2 -25.96 -31.17 9.76
CA LEU A 2 -24.50 -31.17 9.85
C LEU A 2 -24.02 -29.70 9.83
N GLY A 3 -23.75 -29.18 11.03
CA GLY A 3 -22.57 -28.36 11.32
C GLY A 3 -22.42 -26.96 10.71
N GLY A 4 -23.41 -26.07 10.87
CA GLY A 4 -23.29 -24.62 10.58
C GLY A 4 -22.40 -23.83 11.55
N GLY A 5 -21.28 -24.39 12.01
CA GLY A 5 -20.48 -23.85 13.13
C GLY A 5 -19.13 -23.21 12.77
N VAL A 6 -18.57 -23.44 11.57
CA VAL A 6 -17.17 -23.06 11.28
C VAL A 6 -17.03 -21.68 10.62
N VAL A 7 -18.06 -21.19 9.92
CA VAL A 7 -17.98 -19.92 9.16
C VAL A 7 -18.06 -18.68 10.07
N ARG A 8 -18.59 -18.81 11.29
CA ARG A 8 -18.87 -17.67 12.18
C ARG A 8 -17.68 -17.18 13.02
N ARG A 9 -16.53 -17.88 12.96
CA ARG A 9 -15.34 -17.56 13.78
C ARG A 9 -14.23 -16.79 13.03
N TRP A 10 -14.34 -16.65 11.71
CA TRP A 10 -13.29 -16.05 10.86
C TRP A 10 -13.51 -14.58 10.50
N CYS A 11 -14.62 -13.96 10.93
CA CYS A 11 -14.86 -12.51 10.77
C CYS A 11 -14.11 -11.62 11.79
N CYS A 12 -13.29 -12.18 12.69
CA CYS A 12 -12.66 -11.43 13.79
C CYS A 12 -11.12 -11.51 13.86
N VAL A 13 -10.41 -12.01 12.85
CA VAL A 13 -8.94 -12.21 12.94
C VAL A 13 -8.12 -11.07 12.33
N VAL A 14 -8.56 -9.82 12.51
CA VAL A 14 -7.63 -8.66 12.50
C VAL A 14 -7.79 -7.91 13.83
N MET A 15 -7.79 -8.65 14.93
CA MET A 15 -7.35 -8.13 16.22
C MET A 15 -5.82 -8.24 16.22
N LEU A 16 -5.18 -7.18 15.71
CA LEU A 16 -3.74 -6.97 15.76
C LEU A 16 -3.28 -6.94 17.22
N GLY A 17 -2.92 -8.11 17.75
CA GLY A 17 -1.98 -8.21 18.86
C GLY A 17 -0.59 -7.91 18.31
N MET A 18 -0.23 -6.63 18.21
CA MET A 18 1.13 -6.22 17.87
C MET A 18 2.03 -6.50 19.07
N SER A 19 2.88 -7.53 18.99
CA SER A 19 4.06 -7.61 19.83
C SER A 19 5.02 -6.52 19.38
N LEU A 20 5.32 -5.56 20.25
CA LEU A 20 6.31 -4.47 20.09
C LEU A 20 7.77 -4.96 20.01
N GLY A 21 8.01 -6.19 19.53
CA GLY A 21 9.32 -6.80 19.43
C GLY A 21 9.71 -6.98 17.98
N GLN A 22 10.80 -6.31 17.58
CA GLN A 22 11.54 -6.46 16.31
C GLN A 22 10.93 -5.76 15.09
N LEU A 23 10.92 -4.41 15.13
CA LEU A 23 10.87 -3.57 13.93
C LEU A 23 12.24 -3.64 13.23
N SER A 24 12.43 -4.61 12.34
CA SER A 24 13.55 -4.60 11.41
C SER A 24 13.12 -3.96 10.07
N LEU A 25 13.65 -2.77 9.82
CA LEU A 25 14.06 -2.26 8.50
C LEU A 25 13.02 -2.22 7.36
N ALA A 26 11.86 -1.59 7.57
CA ALA A 26 11.33 -0.70 6.53
C ALA A 26 12.00 0.68 6.69
N GLN A 27 13.27 0.79 6.31
CA GLN A 27 14.01 2.05 6.38
C GLN A 27 13.43 3.04 5.37
N LEU A 28 12.96 4.19 5.87
CA LEU A 28 12.69 5.33 5.02
C LEU A 28 14.02 5.81 4.44
N ASP A 29 14.34 5.44 3.21
CA ASP A 29 15.53 5.98 2.56
C ASP A 29 15.38 7.48 2.25
N HIS A 30 16.50 8.09 1.86
CA HIS A 30 16.55 9.51 1.51
C HIS A 30 15.53 9.95 0.45
N LYS A 31 15.16 9.08 -0.51
CA LYS A 31 14.15 9.42 -1.53
C LYS A 31 12.76 9.42 -0.92
N GLY A 32 12.42 8.40 -0.11
CA GLY A 32 11.16 8.36 0.64
C GLY A 32 10.99 9.56 1.56
N LEU A 33 12.05 9.94 2.27
CA LEU A 33 12.06 11.14 3.12
C LEU A 33 11.87 12.43 2.32
N ASN A 34 12.48 12.51 1.13
CA ASN A 34 12.30 13.66 0.24
C ASN A 34 10.85 13.77 -0.27
N ILE A 35 10.22 12.66 -0.67
CA ILE A 35 8.81 12.63 -1.09
C ILE A 35 7.91 13.08 0.07
N LEU A 36 8.12 12.53 1.27
CA LEU A 36 7.40 12.94 2.48
C LEU A 36 7.58 14.43 2.78
N SER A 37 8.78 14.96 2.58
CA SER A 37 9.05 16.38 2.78
C SER A 37 8.33 17.27 1.78
N LYS A 38 8.23 16.85 0.51
CA LYS A 38 7.50 17.61 -0.51
C LYS A 38 6.00 17.59 -0.24
N ALA A 39 5.48 16.44 0.16
CA ALA A 39 4.09 16.31 0.59
C ALA A 39 3.79 17.17 1.83
N GLU A 40 4.71 17.20 2.80
CA GLU A 40 4.60 18.07 3.97
C GLU A 40 4.64 19.55 3.60
N GLY A 41 5.50 19.95 2.67
CA GLY A 41 5.53 21.32 2.17
C GLY A 41 4.19 21.73 1.53
N ALA A 42 3.65 20.88 0.66
CA ALA A 42 2.33 21.11 0.06
C ALA A 42 1.21 21.16 1.12
N LEU A 43 1.28 20.32 2.17
CA LEU A 43 0.35 20.38 3.30
C LEU A 43 0.48 21.70 4.07
N SER A 44 1.70 22.16 4.36
CA SER A 44 1.93 23.43 5.04
C SER A 44 1.34 24.60 4.26
N GLU A 45 1.48 24.60 2.93
CA GLU A 45 0.88 25.60 2.05
C GLU A 45 -0.65 25.61 2.16
N THR A 46 -1.31 24.44 2.20
CA THR A 46 -2.79 24.37 2.28
C THR A 46 -3.37 25.12 3.48
N LEU A 47 -2.63 25.23 4.59
CA LEU A 47 -3.07 25.96 5.78
C LEU A 47 -3.15 27.49 5.58
N THR A 48 -2.50 28.01 4.54
CA THR A 48 -2.44 29.44 4.22
C THR A 48 -3.17 29.80 2.93
N LEU A 49 -3.40 28.82 2.06
CA LEU A 49 -4.04 29.03 0.77
C LEU A 49 -5.57 29.19 0.89
N PRO A 50 -6.19 29.99 0.01
CA PRO A 50 -7.65 30.07 -0.09
C PRO A 50 -8.25 28.77 -0.63
N GLU A 51 -9.49 28.47 -0.26
CA GLU A 51 -10.18 27.22 -0.67
C GLU A 51 -10.24 27.06 -2.19
N ARG A 52 -10.57 28.14 -2.93
CA ARG A 52 -10.60 28.19 -4.39
C ARG A 52 -10.21 29.56 -4.91
N GLN A 53 -9.41 29.59 -5.97
CA GLN A 53 -9.13 30.81 -6.72
C GLN A 53 -9.14 30.57 -8.23
N TRP A 54 -9.53 31.61 -8.98
CA TRP A 54 -9.63 31.55 -10.44
C TRP A 54 -8.27 31.70 -11.13
N PHE A 55 -7.33 32.39 -10.46
CA PHE A 55 -5.93 32.50 -10.85
C PHE A 55 -5.04 32.29 -9.63
N GLY A 56 -3.93 31.56 -9.82
CA GLY A 56 -3.00 31.26 -8.73
C GLY A 56 -3.23 29.89 -8.11
N ARG A 57 -2.46 29.59 -7.07
CA ARG A 57 -2.49 28.33 -6.33
C ARG A 57 -3.59 28.39 -5.26
N ASP A 58 -4.35 27.31 -5.12
CA ASP A 58 -5.41 27.16 -4.14
C ASP A 58 -5.29 25.83 -3.38
N GLN A 59 -6.14 25.61 -2.39
CA GLN A 59 -6.14 24.35 -1.64
C GLN A 59 -6.40 23.12 -2.53
N ALA A 60 -7.19 23.25 -3.60
CA ALA A 60 -7.47 22.13 -4.50
C ALA A 60 -6.22 21.67 -5.24
N SER A 61 -5.46 22.60 -5.82
CA SER A 61 -4.19 22.32 -6.50
C SER A 61 -3.14 21.73 -5.55
N ALA A 62 -2.98 22.29 -4.34
CA ALA A 62 -2.05 21.75 -3.34
C ALA A 62 -2.47 20.35 -2.85
N ASN A 63 -3.77 20.08 -2.71
CA ASN A 63 -4.27 18.75 -2.39
C ASN A 63 -4.03 17.73 -3.51
N SER A 64 -4.06 18.16 -4.78
CA SER A 64 -3.68 17.32 -5.92
C SER A 64 -2.20 16.93 -5.84
N ASP A 65 -1.31 17.88 -5.55
CA ASP A 65 0.12 17.60 -5.39
C ASP A 65 0.37 16.61 -4.24
N ILE A 66 -0.34 16.78 -3.11
CA ILE A 66 -0.28 15.82 -2.00
C ILE A 66 -0.68 14.43 -2.48
N ASP A 67 -1.79 14.30 -3.21
CA ASP A 67 -2.27 13.00 -3.69
C ASP A 67 -1.29 12.33 -4.65
N ASP A 68 -0.59 13.10 -5.48
CA ASP A 68 0.50 12.62 -6.35
C ASP A 68 1.69 12.14 -5.53
N TYR A 69 2.17 12.93 -4.56
CA TYR A 69 3.26 12.52 -3.67
C TYR A 69 2.90 11.30 -2.83
N LEU A 70 1.64 11.17 -2.41
CA LEU A 70 1.16 9.97 -1.72
C LEU A 70 1.20 8.74 -2.63
N GLY A 71 0.91 8.90 -3.93
CA GLY A 71 1.07 7.83 -4.93
C GLY A 71 2.52 7.36 -5.01
N ASP A 72 3.46 8.30 -5.15
CA ASP A 72 4.90 8.02 -5.19
C ASP A 72 5.39 7.36 -3.90
N LEU A 73 4.90 7.83 -2.75
CA LEU A 73 5.24 7.28 -1.44
C LEU A 73 4.75 5.84 -1.29
N ILE A 74 3.52 5.54 -1.73
CA ILE A 74 2.98 4.17 -1.74
C ILE A 74 3.87 3.25 -2.56
N VAL A 75 4.26 3.67 -3.77
CA VAL A 75 5.17 2.88 -4.62
C VAL A 75 6.53 2.68 -3.94
N ARG A 76 7.05 3.69 -3.24
CA ARG A 76 8.33 3.59 -2.55
C ARG A 76 8.30 2.66 -1.34
N LEU A 77 7.20 2.70 -0.58
CA LEU A 77 7.02 1.91 0.64
C LEU A 77 6.60 0.46 0.37
N GLU A 78 6.24 0.14 -0.87
CA GLU A 78 6.22 -1.24 -1.33
C GLU A 78 7.65 -1.79 -1.38
N LEU A 79 7.92 -2.81 -0.57
CA LEU A 79 9.22 -3.46 -0.54
C LEU A 79 9.48 -4.16 -1.87
N PRO A 80 10.52 -3.77 -2.64
CA PRO A 80 10.75 -4.32 -3.97
C PRO A 80 10.96 -5.85 -3.96
N SER A 81 11.52 -6.39 -2.88
CA SER A 81 11.66 -7.85 -2.68
C SER A 81 10.31 -8.55 -2.61
N LEU A 82 9.39 -8.06 -1.76
CA LEU A 82 8.02 -8.60 -1.65
C LEU A 82 7.23 -8.44 -2.94
N VAL A 83 7.38 -7.30 -3.64
CA VAL A 83 6.74 -7.09 -4.95
C VAL A 83 7.21 -8.13 -5.95
N LYS A 84 8.53 -8.38 -6.05
CA LYS A 84 9.09 -9.39 -6.96
C LYS A 84 8.63 -10.81 -6.62
N LEU A 85 8.61 -11.17 -5.33
CA LEU A 85 8.11 -12.47 -4.89
C LEU A 85 6.65 -12.65 -5.30
N ARG A 86 5.81 -11.64 -5.04
CA ARG A 86 4.39 -11.61 -5.41
C ARG A 86 4.18 -11.71 -6.91
N GLU A 87 4.89 -10.92 -7.72
CA GLU A 87 4.85 -10.99 -9.19
C GLU A 87 5.24 -12.37 -9.70
N HIS A 88 6.28 -12.97 -9.11
CA HIS A 88 6.72 -14.30 -9.48
C HIS A 88 5.67 -15.37 -9.14
N TYR A 89 5.02 -15.26 -7.97
CA TYR A 89 3.91 -16.14 -7.58
C TYR A 89 2.78 -16.10 -8.61
N PHE A 90 2.28 -14.92 -8.98
CA PHE A 90 1.21 -14.80 -9.97
C PHE A 90 1.64 -15.21 -11.38
N LYS A 91 2.93 -15.02 -11.72
CA LYS A 91 3.50 -15.55 -12.96
C LYS A 91 3.46 -17.08 -12.96
N MET A 92 3.81 -17.75 -11.86
CA MET A 92 3.76 -19.20 -11.73
C MET A 92 2.33 -19.74 -11.78
N GLU A 93 1.38 -19.11 -11.09
CA GLU A 93 -0.06 -19.41 -11.21
C GLU A 93 -0.54 -19.36 -12.67
N LYS A 94 -0.12 -18.32 -13.41
CA LYS A 94 -0.42 -18.21 -14.84
C LYS A 94 0.21 -19.32 -15.68
N GLN A 95 1.42 -19.78 -15.34
CA GLN A 95 2.03 -20.92 -16.04
C GLN A 95 1.31 -22.23 -15.71
N ILE A 96 0.96 -22.47 -14.45
CA ILE A 96 0.14 -23.62 -14.02
C ILE A 96 -1.16 -23.68 -14.81
N ALA A 97 -1.88 -22.55 -14.94
CA ALA A 97 -3.10 -22.48 -15.73
C ALA A 97 -2.87 -22.84 -17.20
N LYS A 98 -1.75 -22.38 -17.80
CA LYS A 98 -1.37 -22.72 -19.18
C LYS A 98 -1.01 -24.19 -19.35
N GLU A 99 -0.21 -24.75 -18.45
CA GLU A 99 0.17 -26.17 -18.47
C GLU A 99 -1.07 -27.06 -18.41
N ARG A 100 -2.05 -26.73 -17.53
CA ARG A 100 -3.32 -27.45 -17.45
C ARG A 100 -4.12 -27.43 -18.76
N ILE A 101 -4.11 -26.29 -19.47
CA ILE A 101 -4.73 -26.17 -20.80
C ILE A 101 -3.99 -27.06 -21.81
N ILE A 102 -2.65 -26.99 -21.85
CA ILE A 102 -1.84 -27.80 -22.78
C ILE A 102 -2.07 -29.30 -22.54
N ILE A 103 -2.02 -29.74 -21.27
CA ILE A 103 -2.27 -31.14 -20.90
C ILE A 103 -3.66 -31.57 -21.36
N ARG A 104 -4.69 -30.74 -21.15
CA ARG A 104 -6.06 -31.03 -21.63
C ARG A 104 -6.08 -31.22 -23.15
N ASP A 105 -5.48 -30.29 -23.89
CA ASP A 105 -5.47 -30.32 -25.36
C ASP A 105 -4.67 -31.52 -25.90
N LEU A 106 -3.57 -31.89 -25.24
CA LEU A 106 -2.80 -33.11 -25.56
C LEU A 106 -3.60 -34.38 -25.27
N ARG A 107 -4.32 -34.43 -24.14
CA ARG A 107 -5.21 -35.55 -23.81
C ARG A 107 -6.33 -35.69 -24.84
N GLU A 108 -6.88 -34.58 -25.33
CA GLU A 108 -7.86 -34.58 -26.42
C GLU A 108 -7.26 -35.16 -27.71
N LYS A 109 -6.10 -34.66 -28.17
CA LYS A 109 -5.42 -35.17 -29.37
C LYS A 109 -5.07 -36.65 -29.26
N ARG A 110 -4.64 -37.10 -28.08
CA ARG A 110 -4.34 -38.50 -27.78
C ARG A 110 -5.54 -39.43 -27.99
N LEU A 111 -6.76 -39.00 -27.66
CA LEU A 111 -7.97 -39.82 -27.84
C LEU A 111 -8.18 -40.22 -29.31
N PHE A 112 -7.82 -39.33 -30.23
CA PHE A 112 -7.97 -39.50 -31.67
C PHE A 112 -6.70 -40.05 -32.36
N ALA A 113 -5.62 -40.29 -31.61
CA ALA A 113 -4.35 -40.80 -32.14
C ALA A 113 -4.32 -42.33 -32.30
N VAL A 114 -3.52 -42.81 -33.25
CA VAL A 114 -3.33 -44.24 -33.54
C VAL A 114 -2.67 -44.94 -32.34
N ALA A 115 -3.16 -46.15 -32.04
CA ALA A 115 -2.69 -46.96 -30.91
C ALA A 115 -1.37 -47.68 -31.24
N GLU A 116 -0.29 -46.91 -31.35
CA GLU A 116 1.09 -47.39 -31.51
C GLU A 116 1.99 -46.79 -30.42
N ASP A 117 3.12 -47.47 -30.17
CA ASP A 117 4.19 -46.97 -29.31
C ASP A 117 4.79 -45.66 -29.84
N SER A 118 5.67 -45.03 -29.06
CA SER A 118 6.28 -43.73 -29.44
C SER A 118 6.99 -43.82 -30.78
N SER A 119 6.72 -42.86 -31.68
CA SER A 119 7.34 -42.79 -33.01
C SER A 119 8.86 -42.56 -32.89
N THR A 120 9.64 -43.22 -33.75
CA THR A 120 11.10 -43.04 -33.83
C THR A 120 11.48 -41.61 -34.21
N LEU A 121 10.61 -40.86 -34.91
CA LEU A 121 10.80 -39.45 -35.24
C LEU A 121 10.88 -38.56 -33.98
N MET A 122 10.16 -38.90 -32.92
CA MET A 122 10.17 -38.12 -31.67
C MET A 122 11.52 -38.24 -30.93
N LYS A 123 12.24 -39.36 -31.12
CA LYS A 123 13.54 -39.63 -30.48
C LYS A 123 14.66 -38.71 -30.96
N TYR A 124 14.54 -38.15 -32.16
CA TYR A 124 15.55 -37.27 -32.79
C TYR A 124 15.12 -35.80 -32.88
N THR A 125 13.98 -35.44 -32.28
CA THR A 125 13.45 -34.07 -32.34
C THR A 125 13.96 -33.24 -31.14
N PRO A 126 14.74 -32.17 -31.36
CA PRO A 126 15.58 -31.57 -30.30
C PRO A 126 14.83 -30.64 -29.34
N THR A 127 13.61 -30.19 -29.64
CA THR A 127 12.86 -29.24 -28.78
C THR A 127 11.41 -29.67 -28.57
N ASP A 128 10.84 -29.32 -27.42
CA ASP A 128 9.47 -29.72 -27.06
C ASP A 128 8.41 -29.10 -27.96
N THR A 129 8.67 -27.89 -28.48
CA THR A 129 7.85 -27.25 -29.53
C THR A 129 7.81 -28.05 -30.83
N LEU A 130 8.93 -28.64 -31.25
CA LEU A 130 8.98 -29.45 -32.46
C LEU A 130 8.40 -30.85 -32.23
N LYS A 131 8.56 -31.43 -31.04
CA LYS A 131 7.90 -32.70 -30.67
C LYS A 131 6.38 -32.59 -30.70
N GLY A 132 5.82 -31.43 -30.31
CA GLY A 132 4.38 -31.16 -30.42
C GLY A 132 3.85 -31.13 -31.87
N TRP A 133 4.70 -30.84 -32.86
CA TRP A 133 4.34 -30.83 -34.29
C TRP A 133 4.49 -32.20 -34.95
N THR A 134 5.38 -33.07 -34.44
CA THR A 134 5.65 -34.40 -35.00
C THR A 134 4.93 -35.53 -34.28
N ALA A 135 4.31 -35.25 -33.12
CA ALA A 135 3.52 -36.21 -32.35
C ALA A 135 2.33 -36.72 -33.16
N SER A 136 2.28 -38.04 -33.38
CA SER A 136 1.23 -38.69 -34.18
C SER A 136 0.68 -39.97 -33.54
N THR A 137 1.42 -40.57 -32.60
CA THR A 137 1.00 -41.80 -31.89
C THR A 137 0.55 -41.52 -30.46
N ARG A 138 -0.23 -42.44 -29.87
CA ARG A 138 -0.61 -42.35 -28.44
C ARG A 138 0.62 -42.27 -27.53
N GLY A 139 1.67 -43.04 -27.84
CA GLY A 139 2.94 -43.00 -27.10
C GLY A 139 3.66 -41.65 -27.16
N ASP A 140 3.55 -40.92 -28.27
CA ASP A 140 4.12 -39.56 -28.38
C ASP A 140 3.38 -38.56 -27.48
N TYR A 141 2.04 -38.61 -27.51
CA TYR A 141 1.21 -37.76 -26.66
C TYR A 141 1.35 -38.09 -25.18
N ASP A 142 1.48 -39.36 -24.80
CA ASP A 142 1.73 -39.77 -23.41
C ASP A 142 3.03 -39.16 -22.87
N ARG A 143 4.09 -39.13 -23.68
CA ARG A 143 5.36 -38.51 -23.29
C ARG A 143 5.27 -36.99 -23.14
N LEU A 144 4.54 -36.32 -24.03
CA LEU A 144 4.32 -34.87 -23.91
C LEU A 144 3.49 -34.55 -22.66
N ILE A 145 2.43 -35.32 -22.40
CA ILE A 145 1.63 -35.17 -21.19
C ILE A 145 2.51 -35.32 -19.94
N GLU A 146 3.38 -36.34 -19.90
CA GLU A 146 4.30 -36.54 -18.78
C GLU A 146 5.24 -35.34 -18.56
N ILE A 147 5.82 -34.78 -19.63
CA ILE A 147 6.68 -33.58 -19.55
C ILE A 147 5.90 -32.41 -18.94
N HIS A 148 4.70 -32.14 -19.44
CA HIS A 148 3.87 -31.03 -18.96
C HIS A 148 3.36 -31.26 -17.52
N GLU A 149 3.06 -32.51 -17.14
CA GLU A 149 2.72 -32.88 -15.76
C GLU A 149 3.92 -32.70 -14.80
N GLN A 150 5.14 -32.95 -15.27
CA GLN A 150 6.36 -32.65 -14.49
C GLN A 150 6.55 -31.14 -14.32
N ASN A 151 6.37 -30.34 -15.38
CA ASN A 151 6.41 -28.88 -15.29
C ASN A 151 5.37 -28.35 -14.29
N LEU A 152 4.15 -28.88 -14.34
CA LEU A 152 3.07 -28.54 -13.41
C LEU A 152 3.50 -28.77 -11.96
N LYS A 153 4.04 -29.96 -11.64
CA LYS A 153 4.55 -30.28 -10.30
C LYS A 153 5.68 -29.34 -9.85
N GLN A 154 6.59 -28.99 -10.76
CA GLN A 154 7.69 -28.06 -10.45
C GLN A 154 7.17 -26.65 -10.13
N TYR A 155 6.19 -26.16 -10.89
CA TYR A 155 5.58 -24.85 -10.61
C TYR A 155 4.78 -24.87 -9.30
N GLU A 156 4.02 -25.93 -9.03
CA GLU A 156 3.29 -26.10 -7.76
C GLU A 156 4.25 -26.13 -6.55
N ALA A 157 5.38 -26.84 -6.66
CA ALA A 157 6.42 -26.80 -5.63
C ALA A 157 7.05 -25.41 -5.49
N SER A 158 7.27 -24.69 -6.60
CA SER A 158 7.80 -23.33 -6.58
C SER A 158 6.84 -22.35 -5.86
N LEU A 159 5.52 -22.54 -6.00
CA LEU A 159 4.54 -21.74 -5.26
C LEU A 159 4.62 -21.96 -3.74
N VAL A 160 4.97 -23.16 -3.28
CA VAL A 160 5.20 -23.43 -1.85
C VAL A 160 6.41 -22.61 -1.37
N THR A 161 7.54 -22.75 -2.03
CA THR A 161 8.77 -22.01 -1.68
C THR A 161 8.59 -20.49 -1.77
N LEU A 162 7.83 -19.99 -2.76
CA LEU A 162 7.53 -18.56 -2.86
C LEU A 162 6.69 -18.06 -1.68
N ARG A 163 5.76 -18.87 -1.15
CA ARG A 163 4.98 -18.51 0.02
C ARG A 163 5.80 -18.52 1.30
N GLU A 164 6.71 -19.48 1.45
CA GLU A 164 7.68 -19.52 2.56
C GLU A 164 8.56 -18.27 2.54
N ASN A 165 9.19 -17.97 1.40
CA ASN A 165 10.02 -16.78 1.25
C ASN A 165 9.25 -15.47 1.49
N MET A 166 7.97 -15.40 1.08
CA MET A 166 7.13 -14.24 1.38
C MET A 166 6.81 -14.14 2.87
N SER A 167 6.47 -15.25 3.51
CA SER A 167 6.22 -15.31 4.96
C SER A 167 7.44 -14.82 5.74
N ASP A 168 8.64 -15.25 5.35
CA ASP A 168 9.90 -14.82 5.96
C ASP A 168 10.13 -13.32 5.76
N ALA A 169 10.03 -12.83 4.51
CA ALA A 169 10.20 -11.42 4.19
C ALA A 169 9.14 -10.51 4.84
N LEU A 170 7.93 -11.01 5.08
CA LEU A 170 6.89 -10.31 5.83
C LEU A 170 7.22 -10.29 7.33
N SER A 171 7.75 -11.38 7.87
CA SER A 171 8.15 -11.47 9.28
C SER A 171 9.29 -10.50 9.59
N GLU A 172 10.23 -10.30 8.66
CA GLU A 172 11.32 -9.32 8.78
C GLU A 172 10.79 -7.90 9.02
N ILE A 173 9.64 -7.54 8.44
CA ILE A 173 9.01 -6.22 8.59
C ILE A 173 7.92 -6.17 9.67
N GLY A 174 7.88 -7.18 10.54
CA GLY A 174 6.93 -7.26 11.65
C GLY A 174 5.53 -7.74 11.26
N VAL A 175 5.35 -8.31 10.07
CA VAL A 175 4.08 -8.89 9.61
C VAL A 175 4.15 -10.41 9.72
N ASN A 176 3.54 -10.97 10.75
CA ASN A 176 3.47 -12.42 10.92
C ASN A 176 2.30 -13.01 10.14
N LEU A 177 2.59 -13.54 8.94
CA LEU A 177 1.63 -14.26 8.10
C LEU A 177 2.23 -15.59 7.67
N ALA A 178 1.69 -16.68 8.20
CA ALA A 178 2.16 -18.03 7.86
C ALA A 178 1.91 -18.37 6.38
N PRO A 179 2.71 -19.27 5.77
CA PRO A 179 2.56 -19.65 4.36
C PRO A 179 1.16 -20.15 3.99
N GLU A 180 0.46 -20.81 4.92
CA GLU A 180 -0.92 -21.30 4.73
C GLU A 180 -1.94 -20.15 4.75
N GLN A 181 -1.67 -19.11 5.56
CA GLN A 181 -2.51 -17.90 5.58
C GLN A 181 -2.32 -17.11 4.29
N LEU A 182 -1.10 -17.02 3.77
CA LEU A 182 -0.81 -16.41 2.47
C LEU A 182 -1.47 -17.17 1.32
N GLU A 183 -1.39 -18.50 1.33
CA GLU A 183 -2.09 -19.35 0.35
C GLU A 183 -3.59 -19.05 0.37
N PHE A 184 -4.21 -19.11 1.55
CA PHE A 184 -5.62 -18.81 1.71
C PHE A 184 -5.98 -17.42 1.18
N LEU A 185 -5.20 -16.39 1.53
CA LEU A 185 -5.41 -15.03 1.04
C LEU A 185 -5.36 -14.99 -0.49
N TYR A 186 -4.33 -15.55 -1.12
CA TYR A 186 -4.18 -15.54 -2.58
C TYR A 186 -5.20 -16.39 -3.33
N THR A 187 -5.90 -17.32 -2.67
CA THR A 187 -7.07 -17.98 -3.28
C THR A 187 -8.28 -17.06 -3.42
N THR A 188 -8.31 -15.93 -2.71
CA THR A 188 -9.40 -14.94 -2.81
C THR A 188 -9.10 -13.91 -3.89
N VAL A 189 -10.14 -13.37 -4.54
CA VAL A 189 -10.00 -12.30 -5.54
C VAL A 189 -9.37 -11.03 -4.97
N THR A 190 -9.45 -10.84 -3.66
CA THR A 190 -8.94 -9.68 -2.93
C THR A 190 -7.59 -9.95 -2.27
N GLY A 191 -7.03 -11.15 -2.43
CA GLY A 191 -5.85 -11.61 -1.71
C GLY A 191 -4.65 -10.71 -1.90
N GLU A 192 -4.38 -10.41 -3.16
CA GLU A 192 -3.30 -9.51 -3.56
C GLU A 192 -3.43 -8.13 -2.91
N GLU A 193 -4.61 -7.52 -3.01
CA GLU A 193 -4.89 -6.21 -2.42
C GLU A 193 -4.76 -6.22 -0.90
N THR A 194 -5.22 -7.29 -0.26
CA THR A 194 -5.21 -7.43 1.19
C THR A 194 -3.78 -7.49 1.70
N VAL A 195 -2.94 -8.34 1.10
CA VAL A 195 -1.51 -8.44 1.45
C VAL A 195 -0.80 -7.11 1.19
N ARG A 196 -1.07 -6.48 0.04
CA ARG A 196 -0.50 -5.15 -0.29
C ARG A 196 -0.85 -4.09 0.77
N ALA A 197 -2.11 -4.02 1.19
CA ALA A 197 -2.56 -3.07 2.20
C ALA A 197 -1.92 -3.33 3.56
N ILE A 198 -1.76 -4.60 3.96
CA ILE A 198 -1.08 -4.98 5.21
C ILE A 198 0.38 -4.51 5.19
N VAL A 199 1.10 -4.77 4.10
CA VAL A 199 2.51 -4.34 3.96
C VAL A 199 2.62 -2.82 4.06
N LEU A 200 1.84 -2.08 3.27
CA LEU A 200 1.87 -0.61 3.26
C LEU A 200 1.53 0.00 4.62
N PHE A 201 0.57 -0.58 5.35
CA PHE A 201 0.21 -0.12 6.68
C PHE A 201 1.36 -0.31 7.68
N ASN A 202 2.01 -1.47 7.66
CA ASN A 202 3.16 -1.73 8.52
C ASN A 202 4.37 -0.85 8.15
N SER A 203 4.62 -0.63 6.86
CA SER A 203 5.62 0.33 6.41
C SER A 203 5.31 1.75 6.92
N ALA A 204 4.04 2.19 6.89
CA ALA A 204 3.65 3.50 7.42
C ALA A 204 3.94 3.64 8.93
N ILE A 205 3.69 2.58 9.71
CA ILE A 205 4.01 2.53 11.15
C ILE A 205 5.52 2.63 11.36
N ALA A 206 6.30 1.82 10.65
CA ALA A 206 7.75 1.81 10.78
C ALA A 206 8.39 3.17 10.45
N VAL A 207 7.89 3.84 9.41
CA VAL A 207 8.31 5.19 9.06
C VAL A 207 7.89 6.19 10.14
N SER A 208 6.67 6.09 10.67
CA SER A 208 6.20 6.97 11.75
C SER A 208 7.10 6.87 12.99
N THR A 209 7.55 5.66 13.35
CA THR A 209 8.50 5.46 14.44
C THR A 209 9.85 6.13 14.16
N GLN A 210 10.37 6.03 12.93
CA GLN A 210 11.60 6.71 12.54
C GLN A 210 11.48 8.23 12.62
N LEU A 211 10.37 8.80 12.17
CA LEU A 211 10.10 10.24 12.30
C LEU A 211 10.05 10.67 13.76
N GLN A 212 9.46 9.87 14.64
CA GLN A 212 9.44 10.14 16.08
C GLN A 212 10.87 10.19 16.65
N THR A 213 11.73 9.22 16.31
CA THR A 213 13.14 9.23 16.74
C THR A 213 13.90 10.46 16.22
N LEU A 214 13.68 10.84 14.96
CA LEU A 214 14.29 12.05 14.37
C LEU A 214 13.81 13.32 15.08
N MET A 215 12.53 13.39 15.44
CA MET A 215 11.96 14.50 16.19
C MET A 215 12.54 14.61 17.60
N GLU A 216 12.63 13.49 18.33
CA GLU A 216 13.23 13.44 19.68
C GLU A 216 14.70 13.84 19.65
N THR A 217 15.45 13.38 18.64
CA THR A 217 16.88 13.70 18.48
C THR A 217 17.11 15.18 18.13
N ASN A 218 16.20 15.79 17.37
CA ASN A 218 16.29 17.18 16.92
C ASN A 218 15.32 18.11 17.69
N ALA A 219 14.97 17.78 18.94
CA ALA A 219 13.94 18.51 19.69
C ALA A 219 14.23 20.01 19.89
N GLN A 220 15.49 20.44 19.76
CA GLN A 220 15.91 21.84 19.85
C GLN A 220 15.84 22.59 18.51
N ASP A 221 15.69 21.88 17.40
CA ASP A 221 15.46 22.45 16.08
C ASP A 221 13.95 22.48 15.79
N PHE A 222 13.35 23.64 16.03
CA PHE A 222 11.92 23.84 15.88
C PHE A 222 11.42 23.64 14.44
N ASP A 223 12.25 23.96 13.43
CA ASP A 223 11.88 23.72 12.04
C ASP A 223 11.87 22.22 11.73
N ALA A 224 12.86 21.47 12.24
CA ALA A 224 12.86 20.02 12.14
C ALA A 224 11.65 19.38 12.84
N VAL A 225 11.32 19.81 14.06
CA VAL A 225 10.15 19.31 14.82
C VAL A 225 8.86 19.56 14.03
N LYS A 226 8.62 20.79 13.56
CA LYS A 226 7.46 21.16 12.74
C LYS A 226 7.34 20.24 11.51
N ARG A 227 8.44 20.07 10.78
CA ARG A 227 8.50 19.24 9.57
C ARG A 227 8.17 17.77 9.85
N TYR A 228 8.68 17.19 10.95
CA TYR A 228 8.40 15.79 11.27
C TYR A 228 6.94 15.54 11.69
N TYR A 229 6.29 16.48 12.40
CA TYR A 229 4.84 16.41 12.65
C TYR A 229 4.03 16.49 11.35
N GLY A 230 4.44 17.33 10.41
CA GLY A 230 3.79 17.43 9.10
C GLY A 230 3.95 16.15 8.29
N MET A 231 5.15 15.56 8.26
CA MET A 231 5.40 14.26 7.61
C MET A 231 4.58 13.13 8.25
N ALA A 232 4.46 13.09 9.58
CA ALA A 232 3.62 12.12 10.27
C ALA A 232 2.13 12.28 9.87
N THR A 233 1.67 13.52 9.69
CA THR A 233 0.32 13.82 9.18
C THR A 233 0.13 13.29 7.76
N ILE A 234 1.13 13.42 6.88
CA ILE A 234 1.11 12.84 5.53
C ILE A 234 0.99 11.31 5.58
N LEU A 235 1.68 10.62 6.50
CA LEU A 235 1.54 9.17 6.64
C LEU A 235 0.11 8.77 7.03
N HIS A 236 -0.56 9.52 7.90
CA HIS A 236 -1.98 9.27 8.21
C HIS A 236 -2.88 9.43 6.99
N ARG A 237 -2.64 10.48 6.19
CA ARG A 237 -3.37 10.70 4.93
C ARG A 237 -3.09 9.60 3.90
N MET A 238 -1.87 9.09 3.84
CA MET A 238 -1.51 7.92 3.03
C MET A 238 -2.36 6.69 3.42
N VAL A 239 -2.49 6.41 4.73
CA VAL A 239 -3.32 5.30 5.21
C VAL A 239 -4.78 5.47 4.78
N VAL A 240 -5.33 6.70 4.86
CA VAL A 240 -6.68 7.01 4.37
C VAL A 240 -6.81 6.75 2.87
N LYS A 241 -5.81 7.15 2.07
CA LYS A 241 -5.77 6.88 0.62
C LYS A 241 -5.77 5.38 0.32
N ILE A 242 -4.88 4.61 0.97
CA ILE A 242 -4.80 3.15 0.81
C ILE A 242 -6.13 2.47 1.11
N GLN A 243 -6.78 2.83 2.21
CA GLN A 243 -8.08 2.26 2.60
C GLN A 243 -9.20 2.65 1.62
N THR A 244 -9.18 3.89 1.12
CA THR A 244 -10.14 4.38 0.12
C THR A 244 -9.98 3.62 -1.20
N ASP A 245 -8.74 3.43 -1.66
CA ASP A 245 -8.44 2.71 -2.90
C ASP A 245 -8.80 1.22 -2.78
N PHE A 246 -8.60 0.62 -1.60
CA PHE A 246 -9.05 -0.75 -1.32
C PHE A 246 -10.56 -0.89 -1.45
N ILE A 247 -11.34 -0.01 -0.79
CA ILE A 247 -12.81 -0.02 -0.89
C ILE A 247 -13.27 0.17 -2.34
N ARG A 248 -12.64 1.10 -3.08
CA ARG A 248 -12.94 1.34 -4.50
C ARG A 248 -12.79 0.07 -5.33
N LYS A 249 -11.69 -0.68 -5.14
CA LYS A 249 -11.50 -1.96 -5.83
C LYS A 249 -12.59 -2.99 -5.50
N LEU A 250 -13.00 -3.08 -4.23
CA LEU A 250 -14.09 -3.99 -3.83
C LEU A 250 -15.41 -3.64 -4.51
N GLU A 251 -15.80 -2.36 -4.47
CA GLU A 251 -17.14 -1.90 -4.86
C GLU A 251 -17.27 -1.60 -6.36
N GLU A 252 -16.22 -1.10 -7.00
CA GLU A 252 -16.26 -0.60 -8.38
C GLU A 252 -15.63 -1.59 -9.38
N ASN A 253 -14.74 -2.49 -8.94
CA ASN A 253 -14.13 -3.47 -9.83
C ASN A 253 -14.71 -4.87 -9.60
N TYR A 254 -14.48 -5.47 -8.43
CA TYR A 254 -14.84 -6.86 -8.17
C TYR A 254 -16.34 -7.08 -8.12
N MET A 255 -17.09 -6.19 -7.46
CA MET A 255 -18.55 -6.27 -7.42
C MET A 255 -19.18 -6.13 -8.81
N VAL A 256 -18.62 -5.28 -9.67
CA VAL A 256 -19.12 -5.08 -11.04
C VAL A 256 -18.92 -6.35 -11.88
N GLN A 257 -17.73 -6.95 -11.82
CA GLN A 257 -17.44 -8.20 -12.53
C GLN A 257 -18.34 -9.35 -12.07
N LEU A 258 -18.56 -9.50 -10.76
CA LEU A 258 -19.43 -10.54 -10.23
C LEU A 258 -20.89 -10.35 -10.66
N LYS A 259 -21.39 -9.11 -10.70
CA LYS A 259 -22.73 -8.81 -11.24
C LYS A 259 -22.84 -9.24 -12.70
N ALA A 260 -21.82 -8.95 -13.52
CA ALA A 260 -21.81 -9.37 -14.92
C ALA A 260 -21.84 -10.90 -15.07
N TYR A 261 -21.01 -11.63 -14.31
CA TYR A 261 -21.03 -13.10 -14.31
C TYR A 261 -22.37 -13.67 -13.83
N ARG A 262 -22.98 -13.04 -12.82
CA ARG A 262 -24.30 -13.44 -12.32
C ARG A 262 -25.37 -13.32 -13.41
N THR A 263 -25.41 -12.18 -14.11
CA THR A 263 -26.35 -11.94 -15.21
C THR A 263 -26.18 -12.96 -16.34
N GLU A 264 -24.94 -13.31 -16.69
CA GLU A 264 -24.68 -14.31 -17.73
C GLU A 264 -25.10 -15.72 -17.30
N ALA A 265 -24.84 -16.11 -16.05
CA ALA A 265 -25.29 -17.38 -15.50
C ALA A 265 -26.83 -17.46 -15.43
N GLU A 266 -27.50 -16.36 -15.08
CA GLU A 266 -28.98 -16.28 -15.06
C GLU A 266 -29.57 -16.38 -16.48
N ARG A 267 -28.96 -15.72 -17.46
CA ARG A 267 -29.35 -15.84 -18.88
C ARG A 267 -29.21 -17.28 -19.37
N SER A 268 -28.07 -17.91 -19.09
CA SER A 268 -27.82 -19.32 -19.43
C SER A 268 -28.81 -20.27 -18.75
N LEU A 269 -29.16 -20.00 -17.48
CA LEU A 269 -30.17 -20.75 -16.75
C LEU A 269 -31.57 -20.61 -17.37
N ALA A 270 -31.96 -19.39 -17.72
CA ALA A 270 -33.26 -19.11 -18.34
C ALA A 270 -33.38 -19.79 -19.70
N GLU A 271 -32.32 -19.74 -20.51
CA GLU A 271 -32.28 -20.39 -21.81
C GLU A 271 -32.32 -21.91 -21.70
N ALA A 272 -31.53 -22.50 -20.78
CA ALA A 272 -31.56 -23.95 -20.54
C ALA A 272 -32.97 -24.44 -20.12
N LYS A 273 -33.66 -23.68 -19.26
CA LYS A 273 -35.05 -23.95 -18.88
C LYS A 273 -36.03 -23.80 -20.04
N ARG A 274 -35.83 -22.81 -20.92
CA ARG A 274 -36.66 -22.60 -22.11
C ARG A 274 -36.53 -23.78 -23.08
N LEU A 275 -35.30 -24.17 -23.40
CA LEU A 275 -34.99 -25.30 -24.28
C LEU A 275 -35.53 -26.64 -23.71
N GLN A 276 -35.53 -26.81 -22.39
CA GLN A 276 -35.99 -28.05 -21.74
C GLN A 276 -37.47 -28.35 -22.01
N LYS A 277 -38.29 -27.32 -22.28
CA LYS A 277 -39.74 -27.46 -22.52
C LYS A 277 -40.06 -28.28 -23.77
N SER A 278 -39.26 -28.13 -24.83
CA SER A 278 -39.45 -28.80 -26.12
C SER A 278 -38.42 -29.90 -26.40
N ALA A 279 -37.58 -30.22 -25.42
CA ALA A 279 -36.50 -31.20 -25.55
C ALA A 279 -36.98 -32.65 -25.44
N ASP A 280 -36.30 -33.56 -26.15
CA ASP A 280 -36.48 -35.00 -25.97
C ASP A 280 -35.90 -35.51 -24.63
N SER A 281 -36.06 -36.80 -24.33
CA SER A 281 -35.62 -37.40 -23.06
C SER A 281 -34.11 -37.31 -22.83
N ALA A 282 -33.29 -37.45 -23.88
CA ALA A 282 -31.84 -37.39 -23.77
C ALA A 282 -31.37 -35.93 -23.59
N GLN A 283 -31.92 -35.01 -24.38
CA GLN A 283 -31.66 -33.57 -24.29
C GLN A 283 -32.08 -33.00 -22.93
N LYS A 284 -33.22 -33.45 -22.38
CA LYS A 284 -33.69 -33.05 -21.05
C LYS A 284 -32.68 -33.37 -19.95
N LYS A 285 -31.99 -34.52 -20.02
CA LYS A 285 -30.95 -34.89 -19.04
C LYS A 285 -29.74 -33.96 -19.12
N VAL A 286 -29.32 -33.57 -20.32
CA VAL A 286 -28.22 -32.60 -20.51
C VAL A 286 -28.61 -31.22 -19.98
N LEU A 287 -29.79 -30.73 -20.39
CA LEU A 287 -30.29 -29.44 -19.95
C LEU A 287 -30.51 -29.37 -18.43
N GLN A 288 -30.90 -30.49 -17.81
CA GLN A 288 -31.01 -30.59 -16.35
C GLN A 288 -29.66 -30.38 -15.67
N LYS A 289 -28.58 -31.00 -16.16
CA LYS A 289 -27.22 -30.77 -15.64
C LYS A 289 -26.77 -29.32 -15.83
N ASN A 290 -27.10 -28.70 -16.98
CA ASN A 290 -26.79 -27.30 -17.22
C ASN A 290 -27.56 -26.37 -16.29
N ILE A 291 -28.83 -26.67 -15.99
CA ILE A 291 -29.64 -25.94 -15.02
C ILE A 291 -29.00 -26.03 -13.63
N GLU A 292 -28.62 -27.23 -13.19
CA GLU A 292 -27.97 -27.46 -11.89
C GLU A 292 -26.63 -26.73 -11.79
N ALA A 293 -25.79 -26.78 -12.83
CA ALA A 293 -24.52 -26.09 -12.88
C ALA A 293 -24.70 -24.55 -12.81
N ASN A 294 -25.61 -23.98 -13.59
CA ASN A 294 -25.88 -22.54 -13.54
C ASN A 294 -26.50 -22.11 -12.20
N GLN A 295 -27.36 -22.93 -11.59
CA GLN A 295 -27.89 -22.65 -10.24
C GLN A 295 -26.77 -22.66 -9.18
N LEU A 296 -25.83 -23.59 -9.28
CA LEU A 296 -24.67 -23.63 -8.40
C LEU A 296 -23.78 -22.40 -8.60
N ALA A 297 -23.53 -22.01 -9.85
CA ALA A 297 -22.76 -20.81 -10.19
C ALA A 297 -23.41 -19.55 -9.61
N VAL A 298 -24.73 -19.35 -9.81
CA VAL A 298 -25.47 -18.20 -9.23
C VAL A 298 -25.34 -18.19 -7.71
N LYS A 299 -25.54 -19.33 -7.03
CA LYS A 299 -25.37 -19.42 -5.57
C LYS A 299 -23.95 -19.08 -5.12
N ALA A 300 -22.93 -19.56 -5.82
CA ALA A 300 -21.53 -19.28 -5.50
C ALA A 300 -21.22 -17.78 -5.66
N ILE A 301 -21.68 -17.18 -6.76
CA ILE A 301 -21.51 -15.74 -7.02
C ILE A 301 -22.24 -14.91 -5.95
N ASP A 302 -23.47 -15.27 -5.59
CA ASP A 302 -24.24 -14.57 -4.55
C ASP A 302 -23.52 -14.61 -3.19
N ARG A 303 -22.98 -15.78 -2.81
CA ARG A 303 -22.20 -15.93 -1.58
C ARG A 303 -20.95 -15.06 -1.60
N TYR A 304 -20.28 -14.98 -2.74
CA TYR A 304 -19.07 -14.21 -2.87
C TYR A 304 -19.34 -12.69 -2.89
N MET A 305 -20.40 -12.25 -3.54
CA MET A 305 -20.87 -10.86 -3.46
C MET A 305 -21.21 -10.48 -2.02
N GLU A 306 -21.84 -11.36 -1.25
CA GLU A 306 -22.12 -11.11 0.17
C GLU A 306 -20.85 -11.01 1.01
N TYR A 307 -19.88 -11.89 0.76
CA TYR A 307 -18.56 -11.79 1.37
C TYR A 307 -17.89 -10.43 1.09
N LEU A 308 -17.87 -9.98 -0.18
CA LEU A 308 -17.28 -8.68 -0.53
C LEU A 308 -18.01 -7.49 0.12
N LYS A 309 -19.34 -7.56 0.26
CA LYS A 309 -20.10 -6.51 0.99
C LYS A 309 -19.68 -6.44 2.45
N VAL A 310 -19.55 -7.59 3.13
CA VAL A 310 -19.08 -7.63 4.52
C VAL A 310 -17.67 -7.05 4.63
N GLN A 311 -16.77 -7.39 3.70
CA GLN A 311 -15.43 -6.80 3.65
C GLN A 311 -15.46 -5.29 3.44
N ALA A 312 -16.30 -4.79 2.52
CA ALA A 312 -16.44 -3.36 2.27
C ALA A 312 -16.97 -2.61 3.51
N VAL A 313 -17.94 -3.19 4.25
CA VAL A 313 -18.44 -2.62 5.51
C VAL A 313 -17.33 -2.53 6.55
N ASN A 314 -16.55 -3.60 6.73
CA ASN A 314 -15.42 -3.62 7.67
C ASN A 314 -14.35 -2.59 7.28
N ALA A 315 -13.98 -2.53 5.99
CA ALA A 315 -13.04 -1.55 5.48
C ALA A 315 -13.52 -0.10 5.66
N LYS A 316 -14.83 0.16 5.48
CA LYS A 316 -15.43 1.49 5.75
C LYS A 316 -15.34 1.88 7.22
N ALA A 317 -15.49 0.93 8.14
CA ALA A 317 -15.28 1.19 9.56
C ALA A 317 -13.82 1.54 9.88
N ILE A 318 -12.87 0.82 9.28
CA ILE A 318 -11.43 1.09 9.40
C ILE A 318 -11.10 2.47 8.80
N LEU A 319 -11.62 2.78 7.61
CA LEU A 319 -11.46 4.08 6.96
C LEU A 319 -11.98 5.23 7.84
N LYS A 320 -13.14 5.06 8.49
CA LYS A 320 -13.69 6.06 9.41
C LYS A 320 -12.73 6.34 10.57
N ALA A 321 -12.15 5.29 11.17
CA ALA A 321 -11.16 5.44 12.23
C ALA A 321 -9.87 6.09 11.71
N ALA A 322 -9.41 5.73 10.50
CA ALA A 322 -8.24 6.32 9.87
C ALA A 322 -8.42 7.83 9.61
N LYS A 323 -9.58 8.25 9.09
CA LYS A 323 -9.93 9.66 8.89
C LYS A 323 -9.98 10.46 10.20
N ALA A 324 -10.49 9.87 11.27
CA ALA A 324 -10.48 10.51 12.58
C ALA A 324 -9.04 10.73 13.09
N ARG A 325 -8.14 9.74 12.90
CA ARG A 325 -6.72 9.87 13.26
C ARG A 325 -6.00 10.90 12.39
N GLU A 326 -6.26 10.93 11.09
CA GLU A 326 -5.74 11.94 10.19
C GLU A 326 -6.15 13.35 10.63
N ALA A 327 -7.42 13.56 10.98
CA ALA A 327 -7.91 14.85 11.46
C ALA A 327 -7.22 15.29 12.77
N ILE A 328 -6.99 14.36 13.71
CA ILE A 328 -6.24 14.63 14.94
C ILE A 328 -4.78 14.98 14.63
N ALA A 329 -4.14 14.24 13.71
CA ALA A 329 -2.76 14.53 13.29
C ALA A 329 -2.66 15.92 12.65
N LEU A 330 -3.59 16.27 11.77
CA LEU A 330 -3.65 17.59 11.13
C LEU A 330 -3.84 18.72 12.14
N ASN A 331 -4.74 18.53 13.12
CA ASN A 331 -4.93 19.50 14.19
C ASN A 331 -3.66 19.64 15.07
N THR A 332 -3.01 18.52 15.37
CA THR A 332 -1.75 18.51 16.14
C THR A 332 -0.65 19.24 15.40
N TYR A 333 -0.45 18.93 14.12
CA TYR A 333 0.49 19.64 13.25
C TYR A 333 0.22 21.14 13.21
N SER A 334 -1.04 21.53 13.00
CA SER A 334 -1.45 22.94 12.98
C SER A 334 -1.15 23.64 14.31
N THR A 335 -1.41 22.97 15.43
CA THR A 335 -1.15 23.50 16.78
C THR A 335 0.34 23.68 17.04
N VAL A 336 1.15 22.67 16.70
CA VAL A 336 2.61 22.72 16.81
C VAL A 336 3.17 23.83 15.93
N LYS A 337 2.74 23.91 14.66
CA LYS A 337 3.15 24.97 13.73
C LYS A 337 2.89 26.35 14.31
N VAL A 338 1.66 26.64 14.74
CA VAL A 338 1.30 27.95 15.33
C VAL A 338 2.14 28.24 16.58
N SER A 339 2.34 27.26 17.46
CA SER A 339 3.10 27.43 18.69
C SER A 339 4.58 27.76 18.41
N LEU A 340 5.16 27.10 17.43
CA LEU A 340 6.55 27.32 17.01
C LEU A 340 6.72 28.62 16.21
N ASP A 341 5.74 29.00 15.40
CA ASP A 341 5.73 30.28 14.68
C ASP A 341 5.70 31.46 15.69
N VAL A 342 4.87 31.36 16.75
CA VAL A 342 4.82 32.35 17.85
C VAL A 342 6.14 32.38 18.63
N LEU A 343 6.70 31.21 18.97
CA LEU A 343 7.97 31.14 19.68
C LEU A 343 9.11 31.77 18.87
N SER A 344 9.13 31.56 17.56
CA SER A 344 10.11 32.15 16.64
C SER A 344 10.01 33.68 16.62
N LEU A 345 8.79 34.22 16.53
CA LEU A 345 8.53 35.67 16.62
C LEU A 345 8.99 36.27 17.95
N MET A 346 8.77 35.58 19.08
CA MET A 346 9.24 36.03 20.39
C MET A 346 10.76 36.07 20.47
N GLN A 347 11.45 35.05 19.95
CA GLN A 347 12.91 34.99 19.93
C GLN A 347 13.53 36.04 18.99
N GLU A 348 12.88 36.33 17.86
CA GLU A 348 13.26 37.42 16.96
C GLU A 348 13.09 38.77 17.65
N SER A 349 11.92 39.05 18.23
CA SER A 349 11.67 40.28 18.98
C SER A 349 12.64 40.48 20.15
N GLN A 350 13.00 39.42 20.88
CA GLN A 350 13.98 39.51 21.96
C GLN A 350 15.39 39.81 21.44
N ARG A 351 15.79 39.22 20.30
CA ARG A 351 17.08 39.51 19.65
C ARG A 351 17.11 40.96 19.16
N ASP A 352 16.05 41.42 18.52
CA ASP A 352 15.91 42.79 18.03
C ASP A 352 15.93 43.80 19.17
N PHE A 353 15.20 43.53 20.25
CA PHE A 353 15.22 44.35 21.46
C PHE A 353 16.62 44.39 22.08
N LYS A 354 17.32 43.26 22.15
CA LYS A 354 18.71 43.22 22.65
C LYS A 354 19.63 44.04 21.75
N ALA A 355 19.56 43.87 20.44
CA ALA A 355 20.33 44.64 19.47
C ALA A 355 20.04 46.15 19.57
N PHE A 356 18.77 46.53 19.67
CA PHE A 356 18.34 47.92 19.89
C PHE A 356 18.83 48.47 21.23
N SER A 357 18.74 47.70 22.31
CA SER A 357 19.21 48.11 23.65
C SER A 357 20.73 48.34 23.68
N THR A 358 21.49 47.59 22.89
CA THR A 358 22.93 47.80 22.70
C THR A 358 23.26 49.00 21.81
N MET A 359 22.28 49.57 21.11
CA MET A 359 22.42 50.74 20.24
C MET A 359 22.04 52.07 20.92
N GLN A 360 21.76 52.09 22.24
CA GLN A 360 21.46 53.36 22.93
C GLN A 360 22.70 54.26 23.11
N VAL A 361 22.54 55.46 22.55
CA VAL A 361 23.13 56.79 22.75
C VAL A 361 24.38 56.89 23.66
N PRO A 362 25.51 57.47 23.18
CA PRO A 362 26.64 57.77 24.06
C PRO A 362 26.19 58.69 25.18
N SER A 363 26.47 58.31 26.43
CA SER A 363 26.29 59.19 27.57
C SER A 363 27.15 60.44 27.38
N ILE A 364 26.58 61.62 27.63
CA ILE A 364 27.36 62.84 27.82
C ILE A 364 28.26 62.58 29.02
N VAL A 365 29.56 62.43 28.75
CA VAL A 365 30.58 62.32 29.80
C VAL A 365 30.56 63.63 30.59
N PRO A 366 30.32 63.62 31.91
CA PRO A 366 30.58 64.78 32.73
C PRO A 366 32.09 65.06 32.64
N PHE A 367 32.45 66.28 32.24
CA PHE A 367 33.84 66.71 32.24
C PHE A 367 34.32 66.81 33.70
N ASP A 368 35.01 65.77 34.19
CA ASP A 368 35.83 65.84 35.38
C ASP A 368 37.27 65.48 35.02
N ASN A 369 38.01 66.51 34.63
CA ASN A 369 39.44 66.41 34.42
C ASN A 369 40.16 67.06 35.62
N PRO A 370 40.70 66.27 36.56
CA PRO A 370 41.43 66.79 37.71
C PRO A 370 42.73 67.52 37.33
N GLU A 371 43.32 67.26 36.15
CA GLU A 371 44.41 68.10 35.63
C GLU A 371 43.93 69.51 35.28
N LEU A 372 42.74 69.68 34.69
CA LEU A 372 42.18 71.01 34.41
C LEU A 372 41.87 71.79 35.69
N ARG A 373 41.47 71.08 36.76
CA ARG A 373 41.23 71.66 38.09
C ARG A 373 42.52 72.15 38.74
N LYS A 374 43.63 71.41 38.54
CA LYS A 374 44.98 71.79 39.00
C LYS A 374 45.50 73.02 38.26
N GLU A 375 45.21 73.12 36.97
CA GLU A 375 45.60 74.26 36.14
C GLU A 375 44.81 75.53 36.50
N PHE A 376 43.53 75.40 36.85
CA PHE A 376 42.74 76.50 37.41
C PHE A 376 43.27 77.02 38.75
N MET A 377 43.74 76.14 39.65
CA MET A 377 44.36 76.58 40.91
C MET A 377 45.71 77.27 40.69
N ASN A 378 46.52 76.78 39.75
CA ASN A 378 47.78 77.43 39.35
C ASN A 378 47.56 78.83 38.77
N ILE A 379 46.51 79.03 37.98
CA ILE A 379 46.14 80.34 37.43
C ILE A 379 45.67 81.29 38.55
N THR A 380 44.88 80.79 39.50
CA THR A 380 44.36 81.59 40.62
C THR A 380 45.48 82.03 41.59
N GLN A 381 46.49 81.18 41.79
CA GLN A 381 47.63 81.49 42.63
C GLN A 381 48.58 82.54 42.01
N LYS A 382 48.69 82.55 40.67
CA LYS A 382 49.41 83.60 39.94
C LYS A 382 48.66 84.94 39.86
N LEU A 383 47.35 84.94 40.10
CA LEU A 383 46.51 86.15 40.12
C LEU A 383 46.40 86.81 41.51
N ASN A 384 46.89 86.16 42.58
CA ASN A 384 46.92 86.73 43.94
C ASN A 384 48.30 87.26 44.37
N ASP A 385 49.33 87.12 43.53
CA ASP A 385 50.66 87.73 43.72
C ASP A 385 50.85 89.00 42.85
N GLN A 386 49.76 89.69 42.49
CA GLN A 386 49.74 91.03 41.87
C GLN A 386 48.71 91.95 42.51
#